data_AF-A0A6I5A3I0-F1
#
_entry.id   AF-A0A6I5A3I0-F1
#
_cell.length_a   1.000
_cell.length_b   1.000
_cell.length_c   1.000
_cell.angle_alpha   90.00
_cell.angle_beta   90.00
_cell.angle_gamma   90.00
#
_symmetry.space_group_name_H-M   'P 1'
#
loop_
_entity.id
_entity.type
_entity.pdbx_description
1 polymer ?
#
loop_
_entity_poly.entity_id
_entity_poly.type
_entity_poly.pdbx_seq_one_letter_code
_entity_poly.pdbx_strand_id
1 'polypeptide(L)'
;MHIQPRPIIGLLIKSILEMRRMILKKMIKQVVHQKLKNLTPNALIAYGQEHQIYITKEQANDIVAYLKRTDLNPLEEEDRIKALKKLAQITDPQTAQKVNRIFQQMIKDNGLSHWF
;
A
#
# COMPACT_ATOMS: atom_id res chain seq x y z
N MET A 1 25.38 4.32 45.02
CA MET A 1 24.86 4.34 43.62
C MET A 1 24.99 2.94 43.06
N HIS A 2 23.88 2.22 42.85
CA HIS A 2 23.90 0.85 42.33
C HIS A 2 23.49 0.90 40.86
N ILE A 3 24.45 0.73 39.95
CA ILE A 3 24.20 0.67 38.51
C ILE A 3 23.98 -0.80 38.17
N GLN A 4 22.72 -1.22 38.00
CA GLN A 4 22.40 -2.56 37.52
C GLN A 4 22.83 -2.69 36.05
N PRO A 5 23.74 -3.61 35.68
CA PRO A 5 24.11 -3.82 34.29
C PRO A 5 22.91 -4.40 33.53
N ARG A 6 22.52 -3.74 32.42
CA ARG A 6 21.49 -4.28 31.53
C ARG A 6 22.02 -5.55 30.86
N PRO A 7 21.27 -6.67 30.83
CA PRO A 7 21.75 -7.92 30.26
C PRO A 7 21.94 -7.79 28.74
N ILE A 8 23.17 -8.04 28.28
CA ILE A 8 23.60 -7.91 26.87
C ILE A 8 22.74 -8.77 25.93
N ILE A 9 22.27 -9.93 26.40
CA ILE A 9 21.38 -10.84 25.64
C ILE A 9 20.06 -10.17 25.27
N GLY A 10 19.48 -9.36 26.17
CA GLY A 10 18.24 -8.63 25.92
C GLY A 10 18.40 -7.55 24.84
N LEU A 11 19.56 -6.89 24.79
CA LEU A 11 19.89 -5.93 23.73
C LEU A 11 20.03 -6.63 22.37
N LEU A 12 20.73 -7.77 22.31
CA LEU A 12 20.91 -8.55 21.08
C LEU A 12 19.58 -9.06 20.51
N ILE A 13 18.70 -9.62 21.33
CA ILE A 13 17.37 -10.09 20.88
C ILE A 13 16.54 -8.92 20.34
N LYS A 14 16.54 -7.77 21.04
CA LYS A 14 15.84 -6.57 20.58
C LYS A 14 16.37 -6.09 19.23
N SER A 15 17.69 -6.05 19.05
CA SER A 15 18.31 -5.70 17.77
C SER A 15 17.96 -6.67 16.64
N ILE A 16 17.93 -7.98 16.90
CA ILE A 16 17.53 -9.00 15.92
C ILE A 16 16.06 -8.85 15.52
N LEU A 17 15.17 -8.58 16.49
CA LEU A 17 13.75 -8.34 16.22
C LEU A 17 13.53 -7.08 15.37
N GLU A 18 14.22 -5.98 15.68
CA GLU A 18 14.15 -4.75 14.88
C GLU A 18 14.71 -4.97 13.46
N MET A 19 15.83 -5.69 13.31
CA MET A 19 16.37 -6.06 11.99
C MET A 19 15.38 -6.91 11.20
N ARG A 20 14.76 -7.92 11.82
CA ARG A 20 13.73 -8.76 11.17
C ARG A 20 12.53 -7.93 10.72
N ARG A 21 12.05 -7.02 11.57
CA ARG A 21 10.95 -6.10 11.24
C ARG A 21 11.33 -5.20 10.05
N MET A 22 12.55 -4.66 10.04
CA MET A 22 13.05 -3.82 8.95
C MET A 22 13.15 -4.57 7.61
N ILE A 23 13.67 -5.81 7.63
CA ILE A 23 13.79 -6.64 6.42
C ILE A 23 12.38 -6.94 5.88
N LEU A 24 11.45 -7.33 6.74
CA LEU A 24 10.08 -7.64 6.35
C LEU A 24 9.36 -6.42 5.75
N LYS A 25 9.48 -5.25 6.38
CA LYS A 25 8.90 -3.99 5.85
C LYS A 25 9.45 -3.69 4.45
N LYS A 26 10.75 -3.89 4.21
CA LYS A 26 11.37 -3.67 2.89
C LYS A 26 10.86 -4.65 1.83
N MET A 27 10.74 -5.93 2.16
CA MET A 27 10.24 -6.95 1.22
C MET A 27 8.79 -6.69 0.83
N ILE A 28 7.92 -6.39 1.79
CA ILE A 28 6.51 -6.06 1.52
C ILE A 28 6.43 -4.82 0.63
N LYS A 29 7.23 -3.79 0.92
CA LYS A 29 7.29 -2.58 0.09
C LYS A 29 7.64 -2.91 -1.35
N GLN A 30 8.63 -3.77 -1.59
CA GLN A 30 9.02 -4.18 -2.94
C GLN A 30 7.91 -4.95 -3.66
N VAL A 31 7.24 -5.90 -2.98
CA VAL A 31 6.13 -6.66 -3.57
C VAL A 31 4.98 -5.74 -3.97
N VAL A 32 4.56 -4.83 -3.10
CA VAL A 32 3.48 -3.87 -3.39
C VAL A 32 3.91 -2.93 -4.53
N HIS A 33 5.15 -2.45 -4.52
CA HIS A 33 5.68 -1.61 -5.59
C HIS A 33 5.61 -2.32 -6.96
N GLN A 34 6.06 -3.57 -7.04
CA GLN A 34 5.99 -4.35 -8.28
C GLN A 34 4.56 -4.61 -8.74
N LYS A 35 3.63 -4.92 -7.82
CA LYS A 35 2.20 -5.05 -8.17
C LYS A 35 1.64 -3.75 -8.76
N LEU A 36 1.96 -2.59 -8.19
CA LEU A 36 1.52 -1.29 -8.71
C LEU A 36 2.12 -0.97 -10.08
N LYS A 37 3.43 -1.22 -10.28
CA LYS A 37 4.11 -1.00 -11.57
C LYS A 37 3.55 -1.89 -12.68
N ASN A 38 3.13 -3.10 -12.33
CA ASN A 38 2.56 -4.07 -13.27
C ASN A 38 1.03 -3.97 -13.40
N LEU A 39 0.36 -3.13 -12.61
CA LEU A 39 -1.09 -2.95 -12.69
C LEU A 39 -1.49 -2.49 -14.09
N THR A 40 -2.54 -3.09 -14.64
CA THR A 40 -3.12 -2.68 -15.93
C THR A 40 -4.52 -2.11 -15.72
N PRO A 41 -5.00 -1.24 -16.62
CA PRO A 41 -6.37 -0.72 -16.56
C PRO A 41 -7.41 -1.84 -16.53
N ASN A 42 -7.23 -2.88 -17.35
CA ASN A 42 -8.13 -4.04 -17.38
C ASN A 42 -8.11 -4.81 -16.07
N ALA A 43 -6.95 -5.02 -15.46
CA ALA A 43 -6.86 -5.67 -14.15
C ALA A 43 -7.58 -4.84 -13.07
N LEU A 44 -7.39 -3.51 -13.07
CA LEU A 44 -8.06 -2.62 -12.12
C LEU A 44 -9.59 -2.68 -12.27
N ILE A 45 -10.10 -2.71 -13.50
CA ILE A 45 -11.53 -2.87 -13.79
C ILE A 45 -12.03 -4.23 -13.30
N ALA A 46 -11.33 -5.32 -13.62
CA ALA A 46 -11.71 -6.68 -13.23
C ALA A 46 -11.80 -6.82 -11.69
N TYR A 47 -10.80 -6.31 -10.96
CA TYR A 47 -10.85 -6.25 -9.50
C TYR A 47 -12.02 -5.42 -8.98
N GLY A 48 -12.32 -4.29 -9.61
CA GLY A 48 -13.50 -3.51 -9.26
C GLY A 48 -14.79 -4.32 -9.41
N GLN A 49 -14.96 -5.00 -10.53
CA GLN A 49 -16.15 -5.79 -10.84
C GLN A 49 -16.38 -6.94 -9.85
N GLU A 50 -15.32 -7.62 -9.41
CA GLU A 50 -15.38 -8.67 -8.39
C GLU A 50 -16.02 -8.19 -7.08
N HIS A 51 -15.86 -6.91 -6.75
CA HIS A 51 -16.43 -6.27 -5.57
C HIS A 51 -17.59 -5.31 -5.89
N GLN A 52 -18.20 -5.42 -7.07
CA GLN A 52 -19.32 -4.57 -7.51
C GLN A 52 -18.99 -3.06 -7.56
N ILE A 53 -17.72 -2.75 -7.78
CA ILE A 53 -17.19 -1.39 -7.94
C ILE A 53 -16.93 -1.13 -9.42
N TYR A 54 -17.74 -0.26 -10.01
CA TYR A 54 -17.65 0.04 -11.44
C TYR A 54 -16.89 1.35 -11.70
N ILE A 55 -15.82 1.25 -12.47
CA ILE A 55 -15.05 2.36 -13.04
C ILE A 55 -15.00 2.22 -14.57
N THR A 56 -14.95 3.34 -15.29
CA THR A 56 -14.85 3.32 -16.75
C THR A 56 -13.43 2.96 -17.20
N LYS A 57 -13.28 2.58 -18.48
CA LYS A 57 -11.96 2.33 -19.06
C LYS A 57 -11.06 3.56 -19.03
N GLU A 58 -11.63 4.74 -19.28
CA GLU A 58 -10.92 6.03 -19.22
C GLU A 58 -10.42 6.30 -17.80
N GLN A 59 -11.29 6.20 -16.79
CA GLN A 59 -10.91 6.34 -15.38
C GLN A 59 -9.77 5.38 -15.02
N ALA A 60 -9.90 4.10 -15.40
CA ALA A 60 -8.89 3.10 -15.12
C ALA A 60 -7.54 3.42 -15.78
N ASN A 61 -7.54 4.00 -16.99
CA ASN A 61 -6.32 4.46 -17.65
C ASN A 61 -5.65 5.58 -16.86
N ASP A 62 -6.40 6.61 -16.46
CA ASP A 62 -5.85 7.76 -15.74
C ASP A 62 -5.30 7.37 -14.37
N ILE A 63 -6.05 6.52 -13.65
CA ILE A 63 -5.65 5.98 -12.35
C ILE A 63 -4.35 5.19 -12.49
N VAL A 64 -4.26 4.26 -13.43
CA VAL A 64 -3.06 3.43 -13.62
C VAL A 64 -1.87 4.26 -14.10
N ALA A 65 -2.10 5.23 -14.98
CA ALA A 65 -1.04 6.15 -15.42
C ALA A 65 -0.45 6.94 -14.25
N TYR A 66 -1.29 7.43 -13.33
CA TYR A 66 -0.85 8.09 -12.10
C TYR A 66 -0.06 7.14 -11.18
N LEU A 67 -0.62 5.96 -10.87
CA LEU A 67 -0.01 5.00 -9.94
C LEU A 67 1.35 4.46 -10.43
N LYS A 68 1.55 4.37 -11.74
CA LYS A 68 2.84 3.97 -12.31
C LYS A 68 3.92 5.03 -12.20
N ARG A 69 3.54 6.31 -12.15
CA ARG A 69 4.48 7.45 -12.13
C ARG A 69 4.74 7.98 -10.73
N THR A 70 3.87 7.70 -9.77
CA THR A 70 4.02 8.19 -8.39
C THR A 70 5.14 7.46 -7.65
N ASP A 71 5.89 8.20 -6.83
CA ASP A 71 6.88 7.66 -5.89
C ASP A 71 6.31 7.52 -4.47
N LEU A 72 5.02 7.82 -4.29
CA LEU A 72 4.33 7.69 -3.01
C LEU A 72 4.40 6.26 -2.49
N ASN A 73 4.65 6.12 -1.19
CA ASN A 73 4.73 4.82 -0.55
C ASN A 73 3.34 4.36 -0.12
N PRO A 74 2.75 3.32 -0.76
CA PRO A 74 1.42 2.85 -0.39
C PRO A 74 1.34 2.33 1.06
N LEU A 75 2.49 1.96 1.66
CA LEU A 75 2.58 1.50 3.05
C LEU A 75 2.45 2.63 4.07
N GLU A 76 2.68 3.89 3.69
CA GLU A 76 2.60 5.02 4.62
C GLU A 76 1.24 5.70 4.51
N GLU A 77 0.61 5.96 5.65
CA GLU A 77 -0.74 6.52 5.70
C GLU A 77 -0.84 7.89 5.03
N GLU A 78 0.12 8.77 5.31
CA GLU A 78 0.18 10.10 4.72
C GLU A 78 0.23 10.06 3.19
N ASP A 79 0.97 9.10 2.65
CA ASP A 79 1.12 8.92 1.20
C ASP A 79 -0.13 8.32 0.58
N ARG A 80 -0.85 7.43 1.29
CA ARG A 80 -2.19 6.98 0.87
C ARG A 80 -3.19 8.14 0.80
N ILE A 81 -3.17 9.04 1.78
CA ILE A 81 -4.04 10.22 1.80
C ILE A 81 -3.70 11.15 0.63
N LYS A 82 -2.42 11.41 0.35
CA LYS A 82 -1.98 12.21 -0.81
C LYS A 82 -2.42 11.58 -2.12
N ALA A 83 -2.26 10.26 -2.26
CA ALA A 83 -2.69 9.52 -3.43
C ALA A 83 -4.20 9.64 -3.65
N LEU A 84 -4.99 9.45 -2.59
CA LEU A 84 -6.45 9.56 -2.66
C LEU A 84 -6.91 10.96 -3.08
N LYS A 85 -6.30 12.00 -2.51
CA LYS A 85 -6.56 13.40 -2.92
C LYS A 85 -6.22 13.62 -4.40
N LYS A 86 -5.09 13.07 -4.87
CA LYS A 86 -4.70 13.21 -6.26
C LYS A 86 -5.64 12.46 -7.21
N LEU A 87 -6.08 11.26 -6.84
CA LEU A 87 -7.09 10.50 -7.58
C LEU A 87 -8.39 11.29 -7.74
N ALA A 88 -8.86 11.95 -6.67
CA ALA A 88 -10.06 12.78 -6.71
C ALA A 88 -9.92 14.00 -7.63
N GLN A 89 -8.70 14.52 -7.81
CA GLN A 89 -8.42 15.64 -8.72
C GLN A 89 -8.36 15.20 -10.20
N ILE A 90 -7.81 14.01 -10.49
CA ILE A 90 -7.66 13.53 -11.87
C ILE A 90 -8.91 12.83 -12.41
N THR A 91 -9.78 12.35 -11.52
CA THR A 91 -11.06 11.73 -11.88
C THR A 91 -12.20 12.55 -11.29
N ASP A 92 -12.72 12.13 -10.15
CA ASP A 92 -13.71 12.81 -9.33
C ASP A 92 -13.73 12.17 -7.93
N PRO A 93 -14.32 12.82 -6.91
CA PRO A 93 -14.35 12.28 -5.56
C PRO A 93 -15.01 10.90 -5.43
N GLN A 94 -16.05 10.61 -6.22
CA GLN A 94 -16.73 9.31 -6.17
C GLN A 94 -15.83 8.21 -6.74
N THR A 95 -15.17 8.47 -7.85
CA THR A 95 -14.22 7.54 -8.48
C THR A 95 -13.00 7.30 -7.59
N ALA A 96 -12.46 8.34 -6.95
CA ALA A 96 -11.39 8.18 -5.98
C ALA A 96 -11.79 7.28 -4.79
N GLN A 97 -13.03 7.43 -4.29
CA GLN A 97 -13.56 6.54 -3.26
C GLN A 97 -13.71 5.10 -3.73
N LYS A 98 -14.21 4.89 -4.95
CA LYS A 98 -14.31 3.56 -5.57
C LYS A 98 -12.93 2.89 -5.64
N VAL A 99 -11.93 3.61 -6.13
CA VAL A 99 -10.55 3.13 -6.22
C VAL A 99 -9.97 2.81 -4.85
N ASN A 100 -10.23 3.65 -3.85
CA ASN A 100 -9.81 3.38 -2.48
C ASN A 100 -10.41 2.05 -1.96
N ARG A 101 -11.69 1.79 -2.22
CA ARG A 101 -12.34 0.53 -1.87
C ARG A 101 -11.69 -0.66 -2.58
N ILE A 102 -11.38 -0.53 -3.87
CA ILE A 102 -10.65 -1.58 -4.62
C ILE A 102 -9.31 -1.88 -3.93
N PHE A 103 -8.53 -0.86 -3.58
CA PHE A 103 -7.24 -1.07 -2.91
C PHE A 103 -7.38 -1.70 -1.53
N GLN A 104 -8.39 -1.31 -0.75
CA GLN A 104 -8.67 -1.93 0.54
C GLN A 104 -8.96 -3.43 0.39
N GLN A 105 -9.73 -3.84 -0.63
CA GLN A 105 -9.97 -5.26 -0.90
C GLN A 105 -8.70 -5.97 -1.37
N MET A 106 -7.91 -5.38 -2.27
CA MET A 106 -6.62 -5.94 -2.66
C MET A 106 -5.70 -6.19 -1.46
N ILE A 107 -5.61 -5.25 -0.52
CA ILE A 107 -4.80 -5.42 0.71
C ILE A 107 -5.33 -6.57 1.55
N LYS A 108 -6.66 -6.68 1.69
CA LYS A 108 -7.33 -7.75 2.43
C LYS A 108 -7.07 -9.13 1.84
N ASP A 109 -7.28 -9.29 0.54
CA ASP A 109 -7.19 -10.58 -0.12
C ASP A 109 -5.74 -11.10 -0.22
N ASN A 110 -4.76 -10.19 -0.24
CA ASN A 110 -3.34 -10.57 -0.25
C ASN A 110 -2.79 -10.84 1.17
N GLY A 111 -3.65 -10.90 2.20
CA GLY A 111 -3.24 -11.10 3.59
C GLY A 111 -2.39 -9.96 4.15
N LEU A 112 -2.40 -8.81 3.46
CA LEU A 112 -1.57 -7.68 3.82
C LEU A 112 -2.24 -6.80 4.88
N SER A 113 -3.52 -7.01 5.22
CA SER A 113 -4.26 -6.19 6.20
C SER A 113 -3.58 -6.02 7.54
N HIS A 114 -2.79 -6.98 8.02
CA HIS A 114 -2.10 -6.82 9.31
C HIS A 114 -0.98 -5.76 9.27
N TRP A 115 -0.61 -5.29 8.08
CA TRP A 115 0.46 -4.31 7.86
C TRP A 115 -0.04 -2.88 7.69
N PHE A 116 -1.36 -2.66 7.71
CA PHE A 116 -2.02 -1.38 7.45
C PHE A 116 -3.14 -1.13 8.45
#